data_AF-A0A503AF56-F1
#
_entry.id   AF-A0A503AF56-F1
#
_cell.length_a   1.000
_cell.length_b   1.000
_cell.length_c   1.000
_cell.angle_alpha   90.00
_cell.angle_beta   90.00
_cell.angle_gamma   90.00
#
_symmetry.space_group_name_H-M   'P 1'
#
loop_
_entity.id
_entity.type
_entity.pdbx_description
1 polymer ?
#
loop_
_entity_poly.entity_id
_entity_poly.type
_entity_poly.pdbx_seq_one_letter_code
_entity_poly.pdbx_strand_id
1 'polypeptide(L)'
;MSHENLSLEQLGAQAYAHYKAGEKANQKANDHAKSSGLYLAEAKARVAKRKDMTWPQFLKAHCDIGRSRADELIMIAEGRSEPTASADRVREWRATQAELRRTYGKSSKIHQQKQQQAGRSEVDKERAEVEISIAAMLKRLTTKQLKEFEMHLRNVSLARNSLAVWTAAAA
;
A
#
# COMPACT_ATOMS: atom_id res chain seq x y z
N MET A 1 32.14 -22.47 -9.40
CA MET A 1 32.81 -22.64 -10.71
C MET A 1 32.54 -21.38 -11.49
N SER A 2 33.57 -20.62 -11.88
CA SER A 2 33.43 -19.40 -12.68
C SER A 2 33.06 -19.76 -14.13
N HIS A 3 32.13 -19.00 -14.73
CA HIS A 3 31.62 -19.25 -16.09
C HIS A 3 32.60 -18.84 -17.20
N GLU A 4 33.73 -18.20 -16.83
CA GLU A 4 34.66 -17.54 -17.76
C GLU A 4 35.49 -18.50 -18.61
N ASN A 5 35.58 -19.78 -18.23
CA ASN A 5 36.38 -20.79 -18.93
C ASN A 5 35.55 -21.77 -19.79
N LEU A 6 34.23 -21.56 -19.90
CA LEU A 6 33.34 -22.44 -20.66
C LEU A 6 33.18 -21.94 -22.10
N SER A 7 33.19 -22.87 -23.06
CA SER A 7 32.85 -22.51 -24.44
C SER A 7 31.38 -22.09 -24.53
N LEU A 8 31.03 -21.30 -25.57
CA LEU A 8 29.64 -20.91 -25.82
C LEU A 8 28.70 -22.11 -25.93
N GLU A 9 29.17 -23.20 -26.55
CA GLU A 9 28.41 -24.45 -26.65
C GLU A 9 28.16 -25.09 -25.27
N GLN A 10 29.18 -25.11 -24.41
CA GLN A 10 29.06 -25.65 -23.04
C GLN A 10 28.12 -24.80 -22.18
N LEU A 11 28.17 -23.47 -22.30
CA LEU A 11 27.25 -22.57 -21.64
C LEU A 11 25.80 -22.81 -22.10
N GLY A 12 25.59 -22.97 -23.40
CA GLY A 12 24.28 -23.30 -23.97
C GLY A 12 23.74 -24.64 -23.44
N ALA A 13 24.58 -25.68 -23.43
CA ALA A 13 24.22 -27.00 -22.92
C ALA A 13 23.86 -26.97 -21.42
N GLN A 14 24.65 -26.27 -20.60
CA GLN A 14 24.37 -26.12 -19.16
C GLN A 14 23.08 -25.34 -18.92
N ALA A 15 22.89 -24.22 -19.62
CA ALA A 15 21.67 -23.41 -19.51
C ALA A 15 20.42 -24.24 -19.83
N TYR A 16 20.45 -25.01 -20.94
CA TYR A 16 19.34 -25.87 -21.32
C TYR A 16 19.10 -27.02 -20.32
N ALA A 17 20.17 -27.62 -19.79
CA ALA A 17 20.06 -28.65 -18.76
C ALA A 17 19.39 -28.12 -17.49
N HIS A 18 19.78 -26.92 -17.03
CA HIS A 18 19.13 -26.26 -15.89
C HIS A 18 17.67 -25.91 -16.17
N TYR A 19 17.36 -25.42 -17.38
CA TYR A 19 15.97 -25.16 -17.79
C TYR A 19 15.12 -26.43 -17.73
N LYS A 20 15.59 -27.54 -18.31
CA LYS A 20 14.86 -28.83 -18.29
C LYS A 20 14.74 -29.44 -16.89
N ALA A 21 15.77 -29.29 -16.06
CA ALA A 21 15.70 -29.66 -14.66
C ALA A 21 14.62 -28.84 -13.92
N GLY A 22 14.53 -27.54 -14.20
CA GLY A 22 13.49 -26.66 -13.70
C GLY A 22 12.08 -27.08 -14.12
N GLU A 23 11.87 -27.40 -15.41
CA GLU A 23 10.57 -27.90 -15.90
C GLU A 23 10.14 -29.18 -15.18
N LYS A 24 11.07 -30.14 -15.03
CA LYS A 24 10.79 -31.40 -14.34
C LYS A 24 10.47 -31.18 -12.85
N ALA A 25 11.18 -30.27 -12.19
CA ALA A 25 10.91 -29.92 -10.79
C ALA A 25 9.55 -29.25 -10.64
N ASN A 26 9.18 -28.33 -11.54
CA ASN A 26 7.87 -27.69 -11.55
C ASN A 26 6.75 -28.70 -11.78
N GLN A 27 6.92 -29.64 -12.72
CA GLN A 27 5.92 -30.68 -12.95
C GLN A 27 5.70 -31.51 -11.68
N LYS A 28 6.77 -31.95 -11.03
CA LYS A 28 6.67 -32.68 -9.75
C LYS A 28 6.00 -31.85 -8.66
N ALA A 29 6.32 -30.56 -8.56
CA ALA A 29 5.68 -29.67 -7.61
C ALA A 29 4.17 -29.56 -7.86
N ASN A 30 3.76 -29.49 -9.12
CA ASN A 30 2.35 -29.49 -9.53
C ASN A 30 1.66 -30.80 -9.18
N ASP A 31 2.31 -31.95 -9.43
CA ASP A 31 1.78 -33.26 -9.10
C ASP A 31 1.59 -33.40 -7.57
N HIS A 32 2.58 -32.98 -6.78
CA HIS A 32 2.47 -32.96 -5.33
C HIS A 32 1.37 -32.02 -4.83
N ALA A 33 1.21 -30.85 -5.45
CA ALA A 33 0.13 -29.93 -5.12
C ALA A 33 -1.25 -30.59 -5.37
N LYS A 34 -1.44 -31.25 -6.52
CA LYS A 34 -2.66 -32.00 -6.84
C LYS A 34 -2.91 -33.12 -5.83
N SER A 35 -1.92 -33.97 -5.55
CA SER A 35 -2.07 -35.06 -4.57
C SER A 35 -2.43 -34.52 -3.19
N SER A 36 -1.76 -33.46 -2.73
CA SER A 36 -2.07 -32.83 -1.44
C SER A 36 -3.49 -32.27 -1.39
N GLY A 37 -3.96 -31.65 -2.46
CA GLY A 37 -5.33 -31.14 -2.57
C GLY A 37 -6.38 -32.26 -2.51
N LEU A 38 -6.12 -33.42 -3.14
CA LEU A 38 -7.02 -34.59 -3.05
C LEU A 38 -7.14 -35.10 -1.61
N TYR A 39 -6.01 -35.21 -0.88
CA TYR A 39 -6.04 -35.61 0.52
C TYR A 39 -6.77 -34.60 1.41
N LEU A 40 -6.55 -33.30 1.17
CA LEU A 40 -7.23 -32.23 1.90
C LEU A 40 -8.73 -32.21 1.62
N ALA A 41 -9.16 -32.47 0.38
CA ALA A 41 -10.58 -32.54 0.02
C ALA A 41 -11.29 -33.68 0.77
N GLU A 42 -10.69 -34.87 0.79
CA GLU A 42 -11.19 -36.02 1.53
C GLU A 42 -11.21 -35.76 3.05
N ALA A 43 -10.14 -35.16 3.59
CA ALA A 43 -10.09 -34.78 5.00
C ALA A 43 -11.20 -33.78 5.36
N LYS A 44 -11.42 -32.76 4.52
CA LYS A 44 -12.47 -31.76 4.70
C LYS A 44 -13.87 -32.38 4.67
N ALA A 45 -14.11 -33.34 3.76
CA ALA A 45 -15.37 -34.08 3.70
C ALA A 45 -15.61 -34.93 4.96
N ARG A 46 -14.56 -35.55 5.52
CA ARG A 46 -14.65 -36.31 6.78
C ARG A 46 -14.87 -35.43 7.99
N VAL A 47 -14.19 -34.28 8.06
CA VAL A 47 -14.37 -33.29 9.14
C VAL A 47 -15.78 -32.70 9.09
N ALA A 48 -16.34 -32.45 7.90
CA ALA A 48 -17.71 -31.95 7.78
C ALA A 48 -18.78 -32.92 8.33
N LYS A 49 -18.51 -34.23 8.35
CA LYS A 49 -19.38 -35.25 8.94
C LYS A 49 -19.24 -35.35 10.47
N ARG A 50 -18.14 -34.83 11.00
CA ARG A 50 -17.81 -34.82 12.43
C ARG A 50 -18.40 -33.58 13.09
N LYS A 51 -18.96 -33.72 14.29
CA LYS A 51 -19.48 -32.59 15.09
C LYS A 51 -18.46 -32.04 16.09
N ASP A 52 -17.39 -32.79 16.33
CA ASP A 52 -16.40 -32.53 17.39
C ASP A 52 -15.22 -31.66 16.93
N MET A 53 -15.06 -31.44 15.62
CA MET A 53 -13.93 -30.73 15.07
C MET A 53 -14.33 -29.87 13.88
N THR A 54 -13.84 -28.63 13.85
CA THR A 54 -14.01 -27.72 12.71
C THR A 54 -12.83 -27.84 11.74
N TRP A 55 -13.04 -27.48 10.47
CA TRP A 55 -11.98 -27.50 9.44
C TRP A 55 -10.72 -26.69 9.83
N PRO A 56 -10.81 -25.46 10.37
CA PRO A 56 -9.62 -24.73 10.83
C PRO A 56 -8.89 -25.40 11.99
N GLN A 57 -9.61 -26.06 12.91
CA GLN A 57 -9.00 -26.81 14.01
C GLN A 57 -8.26 -28.04 13.51
N PHE A 58 -8.85 -28.76 12.54
CA PHE A 58 -8.20 -29.89 11.89
C PHE A 58 -6.87 -29.48 11.23
N LEU A 59 -6.87 -28.38 10.46
CA LEU A 59 -5.65 -27.86 9.85
C LEU A 59 -4.62 -27.55 10.93
N LYS A 60 -4.95 -26.71 11.92
CA LYS A 60 -4.00 -26.36 13.00
C LYS A 60 -3.42 -27.59 13.73
N ALA A 61 -4.18 -28.68 13.87
CA ALA A 61 -3.75 -29.89 14.56
C ALA A 61 -2.91 -30.84 13.70
N HIS A 62 -3.18 -30.94 12.39
CA HIS A 62 -2.63 -31.99 11.53
C HIS A 62 -1.83 -31.49 10.31
N CYS A 63 -2.06 -30.26 9.88
CA CYS A 63 -1.36 -29.62 8.78
C CYS A 63 -1.24 -28.11 9.06
N ASP A 64 -0.04 -27.65 9.45
CA ASP A 64 0.25 -26.23 9.68
C ASP A 64 0.34 -25.44 8.36
N ILE A 65 -0.78 -25.40 7.65
CA ILE A 65 -1.01 -24.64 6.44
C ILE A 65 -2.20 -23.72 6.68
N GLY A 66 -2.10 -22.49 6.19
CA GLY A 66 -3.21 -21.54 6.27
C GLY A 66 -4.45 -22.06 5.53
N ARG A 67 -5.64 -21.75 6.07
CA ARG A 67 -6.93 -22.13 5.47
C ARG A 67 -7.02 -21.79 3.98
N SER A 68 -6.63 -20.57 3.61
CA SER A 68 -6.66 -20.11 2.21
C SER A 68 -5.79 -20.99 1.30
N ARG A 69 -4.61 -21.40 1.77
CA ARG A 69 -3.72 -22.27 1.00
C ARG A 69 -4.27 -23.69 0.89
N ALA A 70 -4.89 -24.21 1.95
CA ALA A 70 -5.54 -25.51 1.91
C ALA A 70 -6.70 -25.54 0.90
N ASP A 71 -7.54 -24.50 0.90
CA ASP A 71 -8.65 -24.36 -0.04
C ASP A 71 -8.14 -24.19 -1.49
N GLU A 72 -7.04 -23.46 -1.69
CA GLU A 72 -6.37 -23.34 -3.00
C GLU A 72 -5.86 -24.68 -3.54
N LEU A 73 -5.21 -25.49 -2.70
CA LEU A 73 -4.74 -26.82 -3.09
C LEU A 73 -5.90 -27.75 -3.48
N ILE A 74 -7.02 -27.69 -2.75
CA ILE A 74 -8.24 -28.42 -3.11
C ILE A 74 -8.75 -27.96 -4.49
N MET A 75 -8.80 -26.66 -4.74
CA MET A 75 -9.20 -26.13 -6.06
C MET A 75 -8.26 -26.59 -7.18
N ILE A 76 -6.95 -26.66 -6.92
CA ILE A 76 -5.96 -27.16 -7.88
C ILE A 76 -6.20 -28.64 -8.19
N ALA A 77 -6.47 -29.45 -7.16
CA ALA A 77 -6.77 -30.87 -7.32
C ALA A 77 -8.06 -31.11 -8.11
N GLU A 78 -9.08 -30.28 -7.92
CA GLU A 78 -10.36 -30.33 -8.63
C GLU A 78 -10.30 -29.72 -10.05
N GLY A 79 -9.15 -29.18 -10.47
CA GLY A 79 -9.00 -28.52 -11.77
C GLY A 79 -9.70 -27.15 -11.86
N ARG A 80 -10.11 -26.57 -10.73
CA ARG A 80 -10.71 -25.23 -10.64
C ARG A 80 -9.68 -24.11 -10.58
N SER A 81 -8.43 -24.44 -10.31
CA SER A 81 -7.30 -23.49 -10.27
C SER A 81 -6.04 -24.14 -10.83
N GLU A 82 -5.17 -23.36 -11.45
CA GLU A 82 -3.87 -23.84 -11.92
C GLU A 82 -2.84 -23.78 -10.77
N PRO A 83 -1.92 -24.77 -10.64
CA PRO A 83 -0.93 -24.86 -9.56
C PRO A 83 0.02 -23.66 -9.44
N THR A 84 0.17 -22.92 -10.53
CA THR A 84 0.96 -21.69 -10.63
C THR A 84 0.20 -20.75 -11.56
N ALA A 85 0.13 -19.46 -11.21
CA ALA A 85 -0.18 -18.45 -12.22
C ALA A 85 0.81 -18.67 -13.37
N SER A 86 0.31 -18.99 -14.57
CA SER A 86 1.19 -19.15 -15.73
C SER A 86 2.09 -17.91 -15.84
N ALA A 87 3.31 -18.08 -16.36
CA ALA A 87 4.19 -16.93 -16.61
C ALA A 87 3.45 -15.83 -17.39
N ASP A 88 2.47 -16.22 -18.22
CA ASP A 88 1.56 -15.33 -18.93
C ASP A 88 0.62 -14.57 -18.00
N ARG A 89 -0.02 -15.21 -17.01
CA ARG A 89 -0.86 -14.53 -16.03
C ARG A 89 -0.09 -13.52 -15.18
N VAL A 90 1.17 -13.83 -14.82
CA VAL A 90 2.05 -12.87 -14.13
C VAL A 90 2.43 -11.71 -15.06
N ARG A 91 2.69 -12.00 -16.35
CA ARG A 91 2.97 -11.00 -17.38
C ARG A 91 1.78 -10.06 -17.60
N GLU A 92 0.58 -10.60 -17.69
CA GLU A 92 -0.68 -9.86 -17.81
C GLU A 92 -0.96 -9.00 -16.56
N TRP A 93 -0.77 -9.55 -15.36
CA TRP A 93 -0.92 -8.80 -14.13
C TRP A 93 0.08 -7.63 -14.05
N ARG A 94 1.35 -7.85 -14.47
CA ARG A 94 2.33 -6.76 -14.55
C ARG A 94 1.97 -5.72 -15.60
N ALA A 95 1.44 -6.15 -16.76
CA ALA A 95 1.00 -5.25 -17.82
C ALA A 95 -0.18 -4.38 -17.38
N THR A 96 -1.20 -4.98 -16.77
CA THR A 96 -2.38 -4.29 -16.22
C THR A 96 -2.01 -3.32 -15.10
N GLN A 97 -1.12 -3.72 -14.18
CA GLN A 97 -0.61 -2.81 -13.14
C GLN A 97 0.20 -1.64 -13.71
N ALA A 98 1.00 -1.88 -14.76
CA ALA A 98 1.73 -0.81 -15.46
C ALA A 98 0.76 0.18 -16.12
N GLU A 99 -0.33 -0.32 -16.72
CA GLU A 99 -1.34 0.52 -17.37
C GLU A 99 -2.19 1.31 -16.37
N LEU A 100 -2.57 0.71 -15.24
CA LEU A 100 -3.22 1.42 -14.13
C LEU A 100 -2.35 2.55 -13.58
N ARG A 101 -1.04 2.33 -13.46
CA ARG A 101 -0.09 3.39 -13.05
C ARG A 101 0.00 4.54 -14.06
N ARG A 102 -0.12 4.25 -15.36
CA ARG A 102 -0.12 5.28 -16.43
C ARG A 102 -1.40 6.11 -16.43
N THR A 103 -2.54 5.45 -16.31
CA THR A 103 -3.87 6.05 -16.42
C THR A 103 -4.27 6.82 -15.15
N TYR A 104 -4.14 6.20 -13.98
CA TYR A 104 -4.55 6.80 -12.70
C TYR A 104 -3.44 7.57 -11.99
N GLY A 105 -2.17 7.19 -12.18
CA GLY A 105 -1.03 7.84 -11.51
C GLY A 105 -0.77 9.28 -11.97
N LYS A 106 -1.20 9.66 -13.18
CA LYS A 106 -1.11 11.04 -13.68
C LYS A 106 -2.25 11.93 -13.19
N SER A 107 -3.46 11.39 -13.02
CA SER A 107 -4.66 12.18 -12.67
C SER A 107 -4.62 12.66 -11.21
N SER A 108 -4.15 11.83 -10.28
CA SER A 108 -4.11 12.16 -8.85
C SER A 108 -3.16 13.33 -8.53
N LYS A 109 -1.98 13.41 -9.16
CA LYS A 109 -1.01 14.49 -8.90
C LYS A 109 -1.48 15.83 -9.47
N ILE A 110 -2.14 15.83 -10.64
CA ILE A 110 -2.63 17.06 -11.27
C ILE A 110 -3.81 17.66 -10.48
N HIS A 111 -4.70 16.81 -9.93
CA HIS A 111 -5.85 17.29 -9.17
C HIS A 111 -5.46 17.82 -7.78
N GLN A 112 -4.52 17.15 -7.08
CA GLN A 112 -4.01 17.65 -5.79
C GLN A 112 -3.24 18.97 -5.93
N GLN A 113 -2.43 19.12 -6.98
CA GLN A 113 -1.66 20.35 -7.19
C GLN A 113 -2.55 21.55 -7.54
N LYS A 114 -3.64 21.32 -8.29
CA LYS A 114 -4.60 22.37 -8.66
C LYS A 114 -5.47 22.82 -7.48
N GLN A 115 -5.86 21.90 -6.59
CA GLN A 115 -6.61 22.25 -5.37
C GLN A 115 -5.74 22.99 -4.34
N GLN A 116 -4.46 22.63 -4.21
CA GLN A 116 -3.53 23.33 -3.31
C GLN A 116 -3.17 24.74 -3.80
N GLN A 117 -3.06 24.97 -5.12
CA GLN A 117 -2.79 26.30 -5.67
C GLN A 117 -3.99 27.25 -5.58
N ALA A 118 -5.22 26.74 -5.76
CA ALA A 118 -6.42 27.57 -5.66
C ALA A 118 -6.65 28.10 -4.24
N GLY A 119 -6.58 27.25 -3.22
CA GLY A 119 -6.77 27.66 -1.83
C GLY A 119 -5.68 28.61 -1.31
N ARG A 120 -4.42 28.46 -1.76
CA ARG A 120 -3.34 29.37 -1.38
C ARG A 120 -3.56 30.78 -1.97
N SER A 121 -4.07 30.86 -3.19
CA SER A 121 -4.32 32.15 -3.86
C SER A 121 -5.47 32.96 -3.26
N GLU A 122 -6.40 32.32 -2.54
CA GLU A 122 -7.55 32.98 -1.92
C GLU A 122 -7.17 33.55 -0.55
N VAL A 123 -6.45 32.77 0.27
CA VAL A 123 -5.89 33.23 1.55
C VAL A 123 -4.88 34.36 1.35
N ASP A 124 -4.07 34.31 0.29
CA ASP A 124 -3.11 35.38 -0.02
C ASP A 124 -3.82 36.68 -0.46
N LYS A 125 -5.00 36.61 -1.10
CA LYS A 125 -5.81 37.79 -1.44
C LYS A 125 -6.48 38.41 -0.21
N GLU A 126 -7.11 37.59 0.62
CA GLU A 126 -7.72 38.05 1.88
C GLU A 126 -6.68 38.71 2.78
N ARG A 127 -5.48 38.14 2.87
CA ARG A 127 -4.38 38.73 3.63
C ARG A 127 -3.95 40.08 3.06
N ALA A 128 -3.82 40.20 1.74
CA ALA A 128 -3.46 41.46 1.09
C ALA A 128 -4.51 42.56 1.33
N GLU A 129 -5.80 42.22 1.26
CA GLU A 129 -6.90 43.16 1.55
C GLU A 129 -6.88 43.63 3.01
N VAL A 130 -6.64 42.72 3.95
CA VAL A 130 -6.49 43.06 5.38
C VAL A 130 -5.28 43.96 5.60
N GLU A 131 -4.13 43.67 4.99
CA GLU A 131 -2.92 44.49 5.10
C GLU A 131 -3.15 45.91 4.55
N ILE A 132 -3.84 46.05 3.41
CA ILE A 132 -4.21 47.35 2.84
C ILE A 132 -5.16 48.11 3.78
N SER A 133 -6.15 47.44 4.34
CA SER A 133 -7.11 48.03 5.28
C SER A 133 -6.45 48.52 6.56
N ILE A 134 -5.55 47.72 7.15
CA ILE A 134 -4.76 48.08 8.32
C ILE A 134 -3.88 49.30 8.00
N ALA A 135 -3.17 49.28 6.87
CA ALA A 135 -2.32 50.41 6.47
C ALA A 135 -3.12 51.70 6.28
N ALA A 136 -4.32 51.63 5.71
CA ALA A 136 -5.22 52.77 5.57
C ALA A 136 -5.74 53.29 6.92
N MET A 137 -6.04 52.38 7.86
CA MET A 137 -6.48 52.73 9.21
C MET A 137 -5.38 53.42 10.01
N LEU A 138 -4.15 52.88 9.96
CA LEU A 138 -3.00 53.44 10.66
C LEU A 138 -2.62 54.83 10.16
N LYS A 139 -2.78 55.11 8.86
CA LYS A 139 -2.55 56.45 8.27
C LYS A 139 -3.50 57.54 8.79
N ARG A 140 -4.67 57.15 9.32
CA ARG A 140 -5.67 58.10 9.86
C ARG A 140 -5.48 58.40 11.35
N LEU A 141 -4.60 57.67 12.03
CA LEU A 141 -4.38 57.80 13.47
C LEU A 141 -3.25 58.79 13.78
N THR A 142 -3.43 59.54 14.85
CA THR A 142 -2.37 60.41 15.38
C THR A 142 -1.32 59.59 16.14
N THR A 143 -0.12 60.15 16.31
CA THR A 143 0.99 59.46 17.01
C THR A 143 0.67 59.08 18.46
N LYS A 144 -0.20 59.84 19.14
CA LYS A 144 -0.68 59.50 20.49
C LYS A 144 -1.59 58.27 20.49
N GLN A 145 -2.55 58.22 19.56
CA GLN A 145 -3.47 57.09 19.40
C GLN A 145 -2.73 55.82 18.96
N LEU A 146 -1.69 55.94 18.13
CA LEU A 146 -0.85 54.81 17.74
C LEU A 146 -0.10 54.19 18.93
N LYS A 147 0.40 55.02 19.86
CA LYS A 147 1.06 54.53 21.09
C LYS A 147 0.09 53.81 22.03
N GLU A 148 -1.13 54.33 22.18
CA GLU A 148 -2.18 53.68 22.96
C GLU A 148 -2.58 52.34 22.34
N PHE A 149 -2.72 52.30 21.02
CA PHE A 149 -3.01 51.06 20.29
C PHE A 149 -1.88 50.04 20.42
N GLU A 150 -0.62 50.46 20.34
CA GLU A 150 0.55 49.60 20.56
C GLU A 150 0.55 48.99 21.97
N MET A 151 0.28 49.80 23.01
CA MET A 151 0.17 49.29 24.38
C MET A 151 -0.96 48.27 24.52
N HIS A 152 -2.11 48.51 23.87
CA HIS A 152 -3.24 47.61 23.93
C HIS A 152 -2.93 46.26 23.24
N LEU A 153 -2.28 46.27 22.08
CA LEU A 153 -1.85 45.05 21.38
C LEU A 153 -0.84 44.22 22.18
N ARG A 154 0.12 44.88 22.86
CA ARG A 154 1.07 44.20 23.75
C ARG A 154 0.35 43.48 24.90
N ASN A 155 -0.64 44.12 25.50
CA ASN A 155 -1.43 43.52 26.58
C ASN A 155 -2.28 42.33 26.10
N VAL A 156 -2.87 42.42 24.91
CA VAL A 156 -3.64 41.33 24.32
C VAL A 156 -2.74 40.14 23.95
N SER A 157 -1.53 40.38 23.44
CA SER A 157 -0.55 39.33 23.15
C SER A 157 -0.10 38.59 24.42
N LEU A 158 0.12 39.31 25.51
CA LEU A 158 0.46 38.73 26.82
C LEU A 158 -0.67 37.84 27.36
N ALA A 159 -1.92 38.29 27.26
CA ALA A 159 -3.09 37.52 27.69
C ALA A 159 -3.30 36.23 26.87
N ARG A 160 -3.06 36.27 25.56
CA ARG A 160 -3.15 35.09 24.69
C ARG A 160 -2.05 34.06 25.00
N ASN A 161 -0.83 34.51 25.25
CA ASN A 161 0.27 33.63 25.64
C ASN A 161 0.04 33.00 27.03
N SER A 162 -0.56 33.73 27.98
CA SER A 162 -0.95 33.12 29.26
C SER A 162 -2.05 32.07 29.09
N LEU A 163 -3.01 32.27 28.19
CA LEU A 163 -4.07 31.28 27.96
C LEU A 163 -3.54 29.99 27.32
N ALA A 164 -2.61 30.11 26.37
CA ALA A 164 -1.98 28.97 25.69
C ALA A 164 -1.06 28.15 26.61
N VAL A 165 -0.41 28.80 27.58
CA VAL A 165 0.39 28.12 28.62
C VAL A 165 -0.51 27.36 29.59
N TRP A 166 -1.69 27.89 29.92
CA TRP A 166 -2.64 27.22 30.81
C TRP A 166 -3.36 26.03 30.17
N THR A 167 -3.64 26.07 28.86
CA THR A 167 -4.24 24.91 28.16
C THR A 167 -3.24 23.78 27.89
N ALA A 168 -1.95 24.09 27.73
CA ALA A 168 -0.89 23.07 27.61
C ALA A 168 -0.54 22.40 28.94
N ALA A 169 -0.82 23.04 30.08
CA ALA A 169 -0.59 22.49 31.42
C ALA A 169 -1.76 21.63 31.94
N ALA A 170 -2.89 21.59 31.23
CA ALA A 170 -4.11 20.87 31.61
C ALA A 170 -4.40 19.62 30.74
N ALA A 171 -3.47 19.25 29.86
CA ALA A 171 -3.50 18.04 29.03
C ALA A 171 -2.42 17.06 29.48
#